data_AF-A0A1V3A1R0-F1
#
_entry.id   AF-A0A1V3A1R0-F1
#
_cell.length_a   1.000
_cell.length_b   1.000
_cell.length_c   1.000
_cell.angle_alpha   90.00
_cell.angle_beta   90.00
_cell.angle_gamma   90.00
#
_symmetry.space_group_name_H-M   'P 1'
#
loop_
_entity.id
_entity.type
_entity.pdbx_description
1 polymer ?
#
loop_
_entity_poly.entity_id
_entity_poly.type
_entity_poly.pdbx_seq_one_letter_code
_entity_poly.pdbx_strand_id
1 'polypeptide(L)' 'MTDDYRPPLADYWDELESRYGGGFNFQQISREELDQLIGHLRQAVNQDPQVTEVEKQNLALVLKHAEESRKRRKG' A
#
# COMPACT_ATOMS: atom_id res chain seq x y z
N MET A 1 -9.95 -23.13 -2.10
CA MET A 1 -8.97 -22.14 -1.64
C MET A 1 -8.44 -21.50 -2.91
N THR A 2 -8.55 -20.17 -3.04
CA THR A 2 -8.10 -19.42 -4.23
C THR A 2 -6.58 -19.35 -4.20
N ASP A 3 -5.91 -20.42 -4.63
CA ASP A 3 -4.45 -20.53 -4.59
C ASP A 3 -3.72 -19.50 -5.50
N ASP A 4 -4.47 -18.76 -6.32
CA ASP A 4 -3.94 -17.72 -7.22
C ASP A 4 -4.36 -16.28 -6.83
N TYR A 5 -4.90 -16.05 -5.62
CA TYR A 5 -5.31 -14.68 -5.26
C TYR A 5 -4.11 -13.77 -5.03
N ARG A 6 -4.00 -12.74 -5.88
CA ARG A 6 -3.03 -11.66 -5.76
C ARG A 6 -3.76 -10.32 -5.67
N PRO A 7 -3.69 -9.61 -4.53
CA PRO A 7 -4.40 -8.35 -4.38
C PRO A 7 -3.74 -7.26 -5.25
N PRO A 8 -4.50 -6.29 -5.78
CA PRO A 8 -3.94 -5.17 -6.56
C PRO A 8 -2.83 -4.39 -5.83
N LEU A 9 -2.89 -4.38 -4.49
CA LEU A 9 -1.84 -3.80 -3.65
C LEU A 9 -0.48 -4.50 -3.86
N ALA A 10 -0.46 -5.83 -4.02
CA ALA A 10 0.78 -6.58 -4.22
C ALA A 10 1.41 -6.28 -5.57
N ASP A 11 0.61 -6.14 -6.64
CA ASP A 11 1.10 -5.73 -7.95
C ASP A 11 1.72 -4.34 -7.90
N TYR A 12 1.01 -3.39 -7.30
CA TYR A 12 1.50 -2.02 -7.20
C TYR A 12 2.74 -1.89 -6.30
N TRP A 13 2.82 -2.70 -5.24
CA TRP A 13 3.99 -2.73 -4.37
C TRP A 13 5.23 -3.24 -5.11
N ASP A 14 5.09 -4.33 -5.87
CA ASP A 14 6.18 -4.89 -6.69
C ASP A 14 6.66 -3.89 -7.76
N GLU A 15 5.75 -3.13 -8.38
CA GLU A 15 6.11 -2.05 -9.30
C GLU A 15 6.97 -0.97 -8.61
N LEU A 16 6.62 -0.58 -7.39
CA LEU A 16 7.41 0.37 -6.61
C LEU A 16 8.77 -0.21 -6.21
N GLU A 17 8.83 -1.48 -5.78
CA GLU A 17 10.09 -2.14 -5.44
C GLU A 17 11.00 -2.29 -6.67
N SER A 18 10.43 -2.59 -7.83
CA SER A 18 11.19 -2.64 -9.09
C SER A 18 11.85 -1.31 -9.45
N ARG A 19 11.18 -0.19 -9.13
CA ARG A 19 11.65 1.17 -9.47
C ARG A 19 12.56 1.80 -8.41
N TYR A 20 12.28 1.57 -7.13
CA TYR A 20 12.93 2.25 -6.01
C TYR A 20 13.81 1.33 -5.16
N GLY A 21 13.78 0.02 -5.44
CA GLY A 21 14.44 -1.03 -4.67
C GLY A 21 13.55 -1.60 -3.57
N GLY A 22 13.85 -2.85 -3.18
CA GLY A 22 13.21 -3.50 -2.03
C GLY A 22 13.42 -2.67 -0.76
N GLY A 23 12.35 -2.49 0.02
CA GLY A 23 12.39 -1.65 1.22
C GLY A 23 12.39 -0.14 0.94
N PHE A 24 11.86 0.29 -0.21
CA PHE A 24 11.61 1.71 -0.46
C PHE A 24 10.83 2.35 0.70
N ASN A 25 11.08 3.63 0.93
CA ASN A 25 10.35 4.42 1.90
C ASN A 25 9.41 5.41 1.20
N PHE A 26 8.37 5.86 1.91
CA PHE A 26 7.38 6.77 1.37
C PHE A 26 7.94 8.14 0.98
N GLN A 27 9.18 8.50 1.37
CA GLN A 27 9.82 9.75 0.96
C GLN A 27 10.43 9.65 -0.45
N GLN A 28 10.78 8.44 -0.91
CA GLN A 28 11.41 8.21 -2.22
C GLN A 28 10.41 8.25 -3.38
N ILE A 29 9.17 7.82 -3.15
CA ILE A 29 8.12 7.80 -4.19
C ILE A 29 7.50 9.18 -4.35
N SER A 30 6.98 9.50 -5.53
CA SER A 30 6.28 10.76 -5.81
C SER A 30 4.99 10.89 -4.99
N ARG A 31 4.41 12.10 -5.00
CA ARG A 31 3.11 12.37 -4.36
C ARG A 31 1.98 11.56 -4.99
N GLU A 32 2.02 11.42 -6.31
CA GLU A 32 1.01 10.68 -7.07
C GLU A 32 1.10 9.17 -6.77
N GLU A 33 2.31 8.62 -6.75
CA GLU A 33 2.52 7.21 -6.39
C GLU A 33 2.11 6.93 -4.94
N LEU A 34 2.38 7.87 -4.03
CA LEU A 34 1.92 7.76 -2.65
C LEU A 34 0.38 7.81 -2.56
N ASP A 35 -0.28 8.64 -3.36
CA ASP A 35 -1.75 8.70 -3.42
C ASP A 35 -2.34 7.39 -3.98
N GLN A 36 -1.73 6.80 -5.01
CA GLN A 36 -2.12 5.50 -5.56
C GLN A 36 -1.92 4.37 -4.54
N LEU A 37 -0.76 4.32 -3.87
CA LEU A 37 -0.47 3.35 -2.82
C LEU A 37 -1.50 3.41 -1.68
N ILE A 38 -1.86 4.62 -1.24
CA ILE A 38 -2.91 4.83 -0.23
C ILE A 38 -4.27 4.28 -0.72
N GLY A 39 -4.58 4.48 -2.00
CA GLY A 39 -5.78 3.92 -2.64
C GLY A 39 -5.84 2.39 -2.54
N HIS A 40 -4.76 1.71 -2.96
CA HIS A 40 -4.67 0.25 -2.88
C HIS A 40 -4.69 -0.27 -1.44
N LEU A 41 -4.00 0.39 -0.52
CA LEU A 41 -4.04 0.05 0.91
C LEU A 41 -5.46 0.16 1.48
N ARG A 42 -6.21 1.21 1.14
CA ARG A 42 -7.60 1.37 1.59
C ARG A 42 -8.52 0.28 1.04
N GLN A 43 -8.33 -0.13 -0.21
CA GLN A 43 -9.09 -1.23 -0.80
C GLN A 43 -8.81 -2.55 -0.07
N ALA A 44 -7.53 -2.90 0.10
CA ALA A 44 -7.12 -4.11 0.80
C ALA A 44 -7.65 -4.16 2.25
N VAL A 45 -7.58 -3.04 2.98
CA VAL A 45 -8.02 -2.98 4.39
C VAL A 45 -9.55 -3.02 4.52
N ASN A 46 -10.29 -2.28 3.70
CA ASN A 46 -11.72 -2.02 3.97
C ASN A 46 -12.67 -2.80 3.07
N GLN A 47 -12.21 -3.24 1.89
CA GLN A 47 -13.10 -3.72 0.83
C GLN A 47 -12.78 -5.13 0.37
N ASP A 48 -11.55 -5.59 0.55
CA ASP A 48 -11.10 -6.88 0.06
C ASP A 48 -11.51 -8.03 1.01
N PRO A 49 -12.45 -8.91 0.59
CA PRO A 49 -12.88 -10.03 1.41
C PRO A 49 -11.87 -11.19 1.42
N GLN A 50 -10.87 -11.18 0.53
CA GLN A 50 -9.85 -12.23 0.44
C GLN A 50 -8.60 -11.92 1.27
N VAL A 51 -8.42 -10.67 1.70
CA VAL A 51 -7.41 -10.29 2.69
C VAL A 51 -7.90 -10.69 4.08
N THR A 52 -7.09 -11.44 4.80
CA THR A 52 -7.42 -11.92 6.15
C THR A 52 -7.44 -10.76 7.15
N GLU A 53 -8.14 -10.94 8.27
CA GLU A 53 -8.22 -9.89 9.31
C GLU A 53 -6.85 -9.52 9.91
N VAL A 54 -5.91 -10.49 9.99
CA VAL A 54 -4.55 -10.23 10.45
C VAL A 54 -3.78 -9.38 9.44
N GLU A 55 -3.90 -9.70 8.14
CA GLU A 55 -3.30 -8.88 7.08
C GLU A 55 -3.89 -7.47 7.05
N LYS A 56 -5.22 -7.33 7.23
CA LYS A 56 -5.86 -6.01 7.32
C LYS A 56 -5.31 -5.18 8.47
N GLN A 57 -5.07 -5.78 9.65
CA GLN A 57 -4.47 -5.06 10.78
C GLN A 57 -3.05 -4.57 10.46
N ASN A 58 -2.23 -5.42 9.83
CA ASN A 58 -0.88 -5.06 9.41
C ASN A 58 -0.91 -3.94 8.35
N LEU A 59 -1.76 -4.08 7.33
CA LEU A 59 -1.92 -3.10 6.27
C LEU A 59 -2.53 -1.78 6.77
N ALA A 60 -3.35 -1.80 7.82
CA ALA A 60 -3.88 -0.59 8.44
C ALA A 60 -2.77 0.26 9.09
N LEU A 61 -1.73 -0.38 9.66
CA LEU A 61 -0.55 0.34 10.17
C LEU A 61 0.23 0.99 9.02
N VAL A 62 0.44 0.26 7.91
CA VAL A 62 1.11 0.78 6.71
C VAL A 62 0.32 1.96 6.12
N LEU A 63 -1.01 1.82 6.00
CA LEU A 63 -1.92 2.87 5.54
C LEU A 63 -1.79 4.14 6.38
N LYS A 64 -1.80 4.01 7.71
CA LYS A 64 -1.63 5.16 8.61
C LYS A 64 -0.32 5.90 8.33
N HIS A 65 0.80 5.19 8.19
CA HIS A 65 2.10 5.80 7.91
C HIS A 65 2.18 6.45 6.52
N ALA A 66 1.55 5.85 5.51
CA ALA A 66 1.45 6.42 4.17
C ALA A 66 0.64 7.73 4.19
N GLU A 67 -0.50 7.75 4.89
CA GLU A 67 -1.33 8.95 5.06
C GLU A 67 -0.61 10.06 5.83
N GLU A 68 0.14 9.73 6.88
CA GLU A 68 0.98 10.68 7.62
C GLU A 68 2.06 11.29 6.72
N SER A 69 2.75 10.46 5.94
CA SER A 69 3.75 10.91 4.96
C SER A 69 3.11 11.83 3.92
N ARG A 70 1.90 11.50 3.47
CA ARG A 70 1.16 12.31 2.49
C ARG A 70 0.71 13.66 3.04
N LYS A 71 0.34 13.72 4.32
CA LYS A 71 0.00 14.98 5.02
C LYS A 71 1.20 15.89 5.16
N ARG A 72 2.39 15.35 5.48
CA ARG A 72 3.64 16.14 5.61
C ARG A 72 4.08 16.78 4.30
N ARG A 73 3.74 16.16 3.16
CA ARG A 73 4.02 16.66 1.79
C ARG A 73 3.04 17.74 1.28
N LYS A 74 2.13 18.24 2.12
CA LYS A 74 1.18 19.32 1.77
C LYS A 74 1.68 20.74 2.14
N GLY A 75 2.93 20.88 2.59
CA GLY A 75 3.64 22.16 2.68
C GLY A 75 4.63 22.30 1.53
#